data_AF-A0A6G1IHD7-F1
#
_entry.id   AF-A0A6G1IHD7-F1
#
_cell.length_a   1.000
_cell.length_b   1.000
_cell.length_c   1.000
_cell.angle_alpha   90.00
_cell.angle_beta   90.00
_cell.angle_gamma   90.00
#
_symmetry.space_group_name_H-M   'P 1'
#
loop_
_entity.id
_entity.type
_entity.pdbx_description
1 polymer ?
#
loop_
_entity_poly.entity_id
_entity_poly.type
_entity_poly.pdbx_seq_one_letter_code
_entity_poly.pdbx_strand_id
1 'polypeptide(L)'
;MGKPPHQGPDAKEVHAKANADVLKQNMELGTLDYWWAKFKELGVLRDTYPQMYQALYSLPDYLLTLGVPKFEFPRSDLRLNVRYFGAYKKVGNQDDKVSELPSWWDDIAKAKNEGQKVVLVSQGTIEARPEELTLPTLEALKNRDDVLVDIMVSNGGYGAVQHCMRLGVPLVVAGEGQDKSITNAIIEFKGVGINLGTRQPVPEKIEAAVDRILTDESFKITAQKMSVEYEKYDVGKVFDGVMKDVVRDFQKRKRSNA
;
A
#
# COMPACT_ATOMS: atom_id res chain seq x y z
N MET A 1 16.46 3.28 -2.31
CA MET A 1 15.02 3.69 -2.34
C MET A 1 14.57 3.94 -0.90
N GLY A 2 13.29 4.17 -0.63
CA GLY A 2 12.78 4.23 0.76
C GLY A 2 13.19 5.44 1.61
N LYS A 3 13.34 6.62 1.01
CA LYS A 3 13.35 7.90 1.74
C LYS A 3 12.14 8.73 1.31
N PRO A 4 11.64 9.67 2.14
CA PRO A 4 10.64 10.64 1.70
C PRO A 4 11.10 11.37 0.43
N PRO A 5 10.20 11.60 -0.54
CA PRO A 5 10.54 12.32 -1.76
C PRO A 5 10.89 13.77 -1.44
N HIS A 6 11.73 14.38 -2.27
CA HIS A 6 12.06 15.81 -2.17
C HIS A 6 10.79 16.66 -2.28
N GLN A 7 10.64 17.68 -1.41
CA GLN A 7 9.45 18.56 -1.36
C GLN A 7 9.79 20.04 -1.60
N GLY A 8 11.00 20.33 -2.09
CA GLY A 8 11.39 21.67 -2.53
C GLY A 8 10.61 22.16 -3.76
N PRO A 9 10.75 23.44 -4.14
CA PRO A 9 10.09 24.00 -5.34
C PRO A 9 10.52 23.29 -6.64
N ASP A 10 11.72 22.71 -6.63
CA ASP A 10 12.36 21.91 -7.67
C ASP A 10 11.96 20.41 -7.66
N ALA A 11 11.11 19.97 -6.72
CA ALA A 11 10.70 18.57 -6.54
C ALA A 11 10.29 17.89 -7.86
N LYS A 12 9.51 18.58 -8.71
CA LYS A 12 9.07 18.05 -10.01
C LYS A 12 10.23 17.67 -10.94
N GLU A 13 11.30 18.47 -10.96
CA GLU A 13 12.49 18.21 -11.78
C GLU A 13 13.33 17.09 -11.17
N VAL A 14 13.55 17.13 -9.85
CA VAL A 14 14.29 16.08 -9.13
C VAL A 14 13.61 14.71 -9.27
N HIS A 15 12.28 14.65 -9.16
CA HIS A 15 11.52 13.40 -9.34
C HIS A 15 11.55 12.94 -10.81
N ALA A 16 11.42 13.85 -11.78
CA ALA A 16 11.52 13.51 -13.20
C ALA A 16 12.89 12.94 -13.56
N LYS A 17 13.98 13.54 -13.05
CA LYS A 17 15.35 13.04 -13.22
C LYS A 17 15.56 11.70 -12.54
N ALA A 18 15.15 11.54 -11.28
CA ALA A 18 15.28 10.28 -10.55
C ALA A 18 14.55 9.12 -11.26
N ASN A 19 13.34 9.39 -11.78
CA ASN A 19 12.62 8.42 -12.62
C ASN A 19 13.41 8.11 -13.90
N ALA A 20 13.90 9.13 -14.63
CA ALA A 20 14.67 8.95 -15.87
C ALA A 20 16.02 8.22 -15.68
N ASP A 21 16.61 8.28 -14.49
CA ASP A 21 17.81 7.49 -14.16
C ASP A 21 17.48 6.04 -13.78
N VAL A 22 16.35 5.78 -13.11
CA VAL A 22 15.80 4.42 -12.92
C VAL A 22 15.44 3.78 -14.27
N LEU A 23 14.92 4.56 -15.24
CA LEU A 23 14.63 4.06 -16.59
C LEU A 23 15.87 3.45 -17.26
N LYS A 24 17.07 4.00 -17.03
CA LYS A 24 18.33 3.51 -17.63
C LYS A 24 18.83 2.20 -16.99
N GLN A 25 18.44 1.94 -15.75
CA GLN A 25 18.97 0.82 -14.95
C GLN A 25 18.16 -0.47 -15.13
N ASN A 26 16.85 -0.37 -15.35
CA ASN A 26 15.93 -1.52 -15.41
C ASN A 26 15.50 -1.87 -16.86
N MET A 27 16.42 -1.83 -17.83
CA MET A 27 16.07 -1.88 -19.25
C MET A 27 16.02 -3.28 -19.87
N GLU A 28 14.81 -3.84 -19.95
CA GLU A 28 14.41 -4.64 -21.12
C GLU A 28 13.89 -3.70 -22.24
N LEU A 29 14.79 -3.01 -22.96
CA LEU A 29 14.39 -2.10 -24.05
C LEU A 29 13.54 -2.83 -25.12
N GLY A 30 13.96 -4.03 -25.53
CA GLY A 30 13.24 -4.81 -26.54
C GLY A 30 11.80 -5.14 -26.15
N THR A 31 11.52 -5.37 -24.86
CA THR A 31 10.16 -5.61 -24.35
C THR A 31 9.31 -4.34 -24.45
N LEU A 32 9.89 -3.16 -24.19
CA LEU A 32 9.20 -1.88 -24.35
C LEU A 32 8.91 -1.53 -25.82
N ASP A 33 9.91 -1.68 -26.69
CA ASP A 33 9.79 -1.39 -28.12
C ASP A 33 8.80 -2.33 -28.82
N TYR A 34 8.82 -3.62 -28.47
CA TYR A 34 7.86 -4.61 -28.95
C TYR A 34 6.42 -4.29 -28.50
N TRP A 35 6.23 -3.90 -27.22
CA TRP A 35 4.93 -3.52 -26.68
C TRP A 35 4.34 -2.31 -27.42
N TRP A 36 5.17 -1.30 -27.72
CA TRP A 36 4.73 -0.15 -28.51
C TRP A 36 4.55 -0.42 -30.00
N ALA A 37 5.32 -1.33 -30.60
CA ALA A 37 5.06 -1.82 -31.94
C ALA A 37 3.68 -2.49 -32.04
N LYS A 38 3.31 -3.33 -31.07
CA LYS A 38 1.98 -3.96 -31.03
C LYS A 38 0.83 -2.96 -30.82
N PHE A 39 1.02 -1.89 -30.07
CA PHE A 39 0.02 -0.82 -30.01
C PHE A 39 -0.12 -0.05 -31.33
N LYS A 40 0.96 0.15 -32.10
CA LYS A 40 0.87 0.73 -33.45
C LYS A 40 0.13 -0.18 -34.43
N GLU A 41 0.38 -1.50 -34.40
CA GLU A 41 -0.39 -2.49 -35.16
C GLU A 41 -1.89 -2.47 -34.81
N LEU A 42 -2.23 -2.21 -33.55
CA LEU A 42 -3.61 -2.03 -33.06
C LEU A 42 -4.19 -0.62 -33.29
N GLY A 43 -3.50 0.25 -34.04
CA GLY A 43 -4.02 1.56 -34.45
C GLY A 43 -3.89 2.69 -33.42
N VAL A 44 -3.00 2.58 -32.41
CA VAL A 44 -2.75 3.68 -31.46
C VAL A 44 -2.03 4.84 -32.15
N LEU A 45 -2.77 5.92 -32.40
CA LEU A 45 -2.28 7.15 -33.02
C LEU A 45 -1.52 8.04 -32.02
N ARG A 46 -0.27 7.67 -31.70
CA ARG A 46 0.70 8.53 -30.99
C ARG A 46 2.08 8.45 -31.63
N ASP A 47 2.76 9.59 -31.68
CA ASP A 47 4.15 9.67 -32.17
C ASP A 47 5.15 9.34 -31.06
N THR A 48 4.83 9.72 -29.81
CA THR A 48 5.69 9.54 -28.62
C THR A 48 4.98 8.75 -27.53
N TYR A 49 5.78 7.91 -26.85
CA TYR A 49 5.33 6.93 -25.88
C TYR A 49 6.18 6.98 -24.61
N PRO A 50 5.56 6.95 -23.41
CA PRO A 50 6.27 6.80 -22.14
C PRO A 50 6.76 5.36 -21.91
N GLN A 51 7.61 5.12 -20.92
CA GLN A 51 7.98 3.74 -20.52
C GLN A 51 6.78 2.99 -19.92
N MET A 52 6.74 1.66 -20.02
CA MET A 52 5.62 0.80 -19.63
C MET A 52 4.96 1.12 -18.28
N TYR A 53 5.70 1.21 -17.17
CA TYR A 53 5.13 1.55 -15.87
C TYR A 53 4.63 3.00 -15.83
N GLN A 54 5.40 3.94 -16.39
CA GLN A 54 4.94 5.33 -16.54
C GLN A 54 3.63 5.38 -17.34
N ALA A 55 3.52 4.60 -18.41
CA ALA A 55 2.37 4.54 -19.31
C ALA A 55 1.10 4.04 -18.64
N LEU A 56 1.20 2.95 -17.87
CA LEU A 56 0.10 2.38 -17.09
C LEU A 56 -0.54 3.40 -16.15
N TYR A 57 0.25 4.34 -15.61
CA TYR A 57 -0.28 5.44 -14.82
C TYR A 57 -0.66 6.67 -15.66
N SER A 58 0.17 7.07 -16.65
CA SER A 58 0.08 8.37 -17.31
C SER A 58 -0.96 8.45 -18.42
N LEU A 59 -1.23 7.34 -19.13
CA LEU A 59 -2.08 7.32 -20.32
C LEU A 59 -3.59 7.13 -20.08
N PRO A 60 -4.08 6.43 -19.02
CA PRO A 60 -5.51 6.31 -18.78
C PRO A 60 -6.18 7.68 -18.61
N ASP A 61 -7.36 7.85 -19.23
CA ASP A 61 -8.22 9.02 -19.03
C ASP A 61 -8.57 9.23 -17.55
N TYR A 62 -8.75 8.13 -16.81
CA TYR A 62 -8.98 8.10 -15.36
C TYR A 62 -8.09 7.02 -14.74
N LEU A 63 -7.48 7.30 -13.58
CA LEU A 63 -6.70 6.32 -12.82
C LEU A 63 -7.31 6.15 -11.42
N LEU A 64 -8.02 5.04 -11.20
CA LEU A 64 -8.46 4.63 -9.86
C LEU A 64 -7.30 4.01 -9.09
N THR A 65 -7.10 4.45 -7.84
CA THR A 65 -6.03 3.94 -6.96
C THR A 65 -6.54 3.68 -5.55
N LEU A 66 -6.05 2.59 -4.95
CA LEU A 66 -6.38 2.20 -3.58
C LEU A 66 -5.74 3.19 -2.58
N GLY A 67 -6.43 3.44 -1.47
CA GLY A 67 -5.99 4.30 -0.37
C GLY A 67 -6.54 5.72 -0.43
N VAL A 68 -5.89 6.65 0.29
CA VAL A 68 -6.30 8.06 0.40
C VAL A 68 -5.11 9.01 0.24
N PRO A 69 -5.29 10.24 -0.28
CA PRO A 69 -4.19 11.21 -0.48
C PRO A 69 -3.49 11.61 0.83
N LYS A 70 -4.18 11.46 1.97
CA LYS A 70 -3.63 11.78 3.30
C LYS A 70 -2.62 10.72 3.78
N PHE A 71 -2.72 9.48 3.30
CA PHE A 71 -1.73 8.43 3.57
C PHE A 71 -0.50 8.62 2.67
N GLU A 72 -0.68 8.90 1.39
CA GLU A 72 0.41 9.06 0.42
C GLU A 72 1.36 10.24 0.69
N PHE A 73 2.58 10.19 0.14
CA PHE A 73 3.47 11.36 0.14
C PHE A 73 2.81 12.57 -0.54
N PRO A 74 3.01 13.81 -0.03
CA PRO A 74 2.50 15.01 -0.68
C PRO A 74 3.02 15.15 -2.11
N ARG A 75 2.11 15.35 -3.07
CA ARG A 75 2.39 15.48 -4.51
C ARG A 75 1.67 16.70 -5.08
N SER A 76 2.39 17.80 -5.26
CA SER A 76 1.87 19.03 -5.88
C SER A 76 1.66 18.89 -7.40
N ASP A 77 2.25 17.87 -8.01
CA ASP A 77 2.16 17.51 -9.43
C ASP A 77 1.09 16.42 -9.71
N LEU A 78 0.32 16.00 -8.69
CA LEU A 78 -0.68 14.94 -8.84
C LEU A 78 -1.73 15.32 -9.89
N ARG A 79 -1.84 14.52 -10.96
CA ARG A 79 -2.78 14.78 -12.06
C ARG A 79 -4.24 14.74 -11.58
N LEU A 80 -5.04 15.66 -12.11
CA LEU A 80 -6.47 15.83 -11.82
C LEU A 80 -7.36 14.63 -12.20
N ASN A 81 -6.82 13.59 -12.85
CA ASN A 81 -7.53 12.37 -13.20
C ASN A 81 -7.21 11.15 -12.32
N VAL A 82 -6.33 11.30 -11.31
CA VAL A 82 -6.15 10.27 -10.28
C VAL A 82 -7.33 10.32 -9.30
N ARG A 83 -7.86 9.15 -8.94
CA ARG A 83 -9.05 8.98 -8.11
C ARG A 83 -8.75 7.96 -7.00
N TYR A 84 -8.56 8.47 -5.79
CA TYR A 84 -8.42 7.65 -4.60
C TYR A 84 -9.79 7.12 -4.17
N PHE A 85 -9.91 5.82 -3.90
CA PHE A 85 -11.18 5.19 -3.53
C PHE A 85 -11.25 4.70 -2.08
N GLY A 86 -10.28 5.05 -1.24
CA GLY A 86 -10.18 4.55 0.14
C GLY A 86 -9.72 3.10 0.18
N ALA A 87 -10.13 2.35 1.20
CA ALA A 87 -9.89 0.91 1.29
C ALA A 87 -11.22 0.14 1.39
N TYR A 88 -11.26 -1.04 0.78
CA TYR A 88 -12.41 -1.95 0.81
C TYR A 88 -12.90 -2.20 2.24
N LYS A 89 -14.23 -2.21 2.43
CA LYS A 89 -14.85 -2.38 3.76
C LYS A 89 -14.98 -3.85 4.20
N LYS A 90 -14.86 -4.78 3.26
CA LYS A 90 -14.84 -6.25 3.45
C LYS A 90 -13.79 -6.86 2.52
N VAL A 91 -13.28 -8.04 2.90
CA VAL A 91 -12.49 -8.94 2.06
C VAL A 91 -13.06 -10.35 2.18
N GLY A 92 -13.04 -11.11 1.09
CA GLY A 92 -13.65 -12.44 0.97
C GLY A 92 -15.07 -12.43 0.38
N ASN A 93 -15.44 -13.52 -0.29
CA ASN A 93 -16.82 -13.79 -0.63
C ASN A 93 -17.57 -14.16 0.65
N GLN A 94 -18.68 -13.47 0.91
CA GLN A 94 -19.70 -13.96 1.85
C GLN A 94 -20.92 -14.38 1.03
N ASP A 95 -20.96 -15.66 0.68
CA ASP A 95 -22.21 -16.40 0.88
C ASP A 95 -22.54 -16.34 2.38
N ASP A 96 -23.82 -16.44 2.79
CA ASP A 96 -24.23 -16.20 4.19
C ASP A 96 -23.67 -17.21 5.23
N LYS A 97 -22.83 -18.14 4.80
CA LYS A 97 -21.87 -18.82 5.67
C LYS A 97 -20.82 -17.81 6.13
N VAL A 98 -21.02 -17.26 7.33
CA VAL A 98 -19.88 -16.90 8.18
C VAL A 98 -18.93 -18.09 8.17
N SER A 99 -17.71 -17.91 7.64
CA SER A 99 -16.69 -18.94 7.71
C SER A 99 -16.45 -19.22 9.19
N GLU A 100 -16.70 -20.45 9.63
CA GLU A 100 -16.50 -20.86 11.01
C GLU A 100 -15.11 -20.42 11.45
N LEU A 101 -15.06 -19.57 12.48
CA LEU A 101 -13.80 -19.02 12.96
C LEU A 101 -12.95 -20.19 13.50
N PRO A 102 -11.61 -20.13 13.37
CA PRO A 102 -10.75 -21.20 13.88
C PRO A 102 -11.08 -21.51 15.35
N SER A 103 -10.98 -22.77 15.75
CA SER A 103 -11.42 -23.23 17.09
C SER A 103 -10.69 -22.59 18.27
N TRP A 104 -9.59 -21.85 18.01
CA TRP A 104 -8.82 -21.06 18.96
C TRP A 104 -9.21 -19.57 19.00
N TRP A 105 -10.23 -19.13 18.24
CA TRP A 105 -10.60 -17.71 18.17
C TRP A 105 -11.09 -17.14 19.51
N ASP A 106 -11.71 -17.97 20.36
CA ASP A 106 -12.11 -17.58 21.69
C ASP A 106 -10.91 -17.27 22.60
N ASP A 107 -9.73 -17.87 22.36
CA ASP A 107 -8.49 -17.52 23.08
C ASP A 107 -8.03 -16.09 22.73
N ILE A 108 -8.15 -15.69 21.46
CA ILE A 108 -7.89 -14.31 20.99
C ILE A 108 -8.86 -13.32 21.65
N ALA A 109 -10.14 -13.67 21.69
CA ALA A 109 -11.18 -12.84 22.30
C ALA A 109 -10.95 -12.69 23.82
N LYS A 110 -10.60 -13.78 24.50
CA LYS A 110 -10.27 -13.84 25.92
C LYS A 110 -9.03 -12.98 26.24
N ALA A 111 -7.91 -13.23 25.57
CA ALA A 111 -6.65 -12.49 25.78
C ALA A 111 -6.83 -10.97 25.65
N LYS A 112 -7.58 -10.55 24.62
CA LYS A 112 -7.92 -9.14 24.41
C LYS A 112 -8.79 -8.55 25.52
N ASN A 113 -9.74 -9.32 26.06
CA ASN A 113 -10.58 -8.92 27.20
C ASN A 113 -9.78 -8.88 28.52
N GLU A 114 -8.78 -9.74 28.67
CA GLU A 114 -7.82 -9.77 29.79
C GLU A 114 -6.72 -8.70 29.66
N GLY A 115 -6.70 -7.92 28.57
CA GLY A 115 -5.83 -6.77 28.36
C GLY A 115 -4.46 -7.06 27.72
N GLN A 116 -4.19 -8.33 27.39
CA GLN A 116 -3.00 -8.76 26.63
C GLN A 116 -3.00 -8.10 25.24
N LYS A 117 -1.81 -7.92 24.67
CA LYS A 117 -1.67 -7.31 23.34
C LYS A 117 -1.88 -8.36 22.25
N VAL A 118 -2.82 -8.07 21.35
CA VAL A 118 -3.20 -8.90 20.19
C VAL A 118 -3.10 -8.06 18.92
N VAL A 119 -2.59 -8.67 17.84
CA VAL A 119 -2.70 -8.18 16.45
C VAL A 119 -2.67 -9.38 15.45
N LEU A 120 -1.83 -9.51 14.39
CA LEU A 120 -1.75 -10.68 13.48
C LEU A 120 -0.48 -10.68 12.56
N VAL A 121 0.41 -11.69 12.47
CA VAL A 121 1.64 -11.67 11.60
C VAL A 121 1.30 -11.94 10.13
N SER A 122 1.93 -11.23 9.18
CA SER A 122 1.71 -11.50 7.75
C SER A 122 2.88 -11.17 6.81
N GLN A 123 3.48 -12.21 6.23
CA GLN A 123 4.55 -12.10 5.24
C GLN A 123 4.06 -11.92 3.78
N GLY A 124 2.75 -11.78 3.56
CA GLY A 124 2.16 -11.69 2.23
C GLY A 124 2.20 -13.00 1.42
N THR A 125 1.80 -12.94 0.15
CA THR A 125 1.61 -14.14 -0.71
C THR A 125 2.77 -14.46 -1.66
N ILE A 126 3.77 -13.57 -1.77
CA ILE A 126 4.91 -13.71 -2.70
C ILE A 126 6.21 -14.09 -1.97
N GLU A 127 6.43 -13.56 -0.75
CA GLU A 127 7.65 -13.80 0.01
C GLU A 127 7.51 -15.12 0.78
N ALA A 128 7.86 -16.23 0.14
CA ALA A 128 7.58 -17.59 0.62
C ALA A 128 8.57 -18.17 1.65
N ARG A 129 9.57 -17.39 2.12
CA ARG A 129 10.65 -17.82 3.03
C ARG A 129 10.40 -17.37 4.47
N PRO A 130 9.91 -18.21 5.41
CA PRO A 130 9.53 -17.78 6.76
C PRO A 130 10.66 -17.14 7.57
N GLU A 131 11.92 -17.39 7.18
CA GLU A 131 13.13 -16.83 7.77
C GLU A 131 13.26 -15.31 7.56
N GLU A 132 12.51 -14.74 6.60
CA GLU A 132 12.55 -13.29 6.32
C GLU A 132 11.77 -12.45 7.32
N LEU A 133 10.69 -12.98 7.92
CA LEU A 133 9.87 -12.20 8.85
C LEU A 133 9.15 -13.03 9.90
N THR A 134 8.47 -14.11 9.51
CA THR A 134 7.63 -14.89 10.43
C THR A 134 8.44 -15.53 11.55
N LEU A 135 9.51 -16.26 11.21
CA LEU A 135 10.38 -16.93 12.19
C LEU A 135 11.13 -15.95 13.11
N PRO A 136 11.81 -14.89 12.63
CA PRO A 136 12.45 -13.94 13.55
C PRO A 136 11.42 -13.16 14.40
N THR A 137 10.18 -12.98 13.94
CA THR A 137 9.10 -12.39 14.76
C THR A 137 8.66 -13.34 15.89
N LEU A 138 8.50 -14.63 15.61
CA LEU A 138 8.19 -15.63 16.65
C LEU A 138 9.34 -15.73 17.67
N GLU A 139 10.59 -15.76 17.19
CA GLU A 139 11.78 -15.78 18.04
C GLU A 139 11.89 -14.53 18.95
N ALA A 140 11.49 -13.36 18.44
CA ALA A 140 11.48 -12.09 19.16
C ALA A 140 10.40 -11.98 20.26
N LEU A 141 9.35 -12.82 20.22
CA LEU A 141 8.16 -12.63 21.06
C LEU A 141 7.77 -13.86 21.90
N LYS A 142 8.35 -15.03 21.64
CA LYS A 142 8.08 -16.31 22.33
C LYS A 142 8.19 -16.29 23.86
N ASN A 143 8.91 -15.31 24.43
CA ASN A 143 9.19 -15.19 25.87
C ASN A 143 8.33 -14.10 26.56
N ARG A 144 7.26 -13.62 25.91
CA ARG A 144 6.43 -12.50 26.40
C ARG A 144 5.10 -12.96 26.97
N ASP A 145 4.89 -12.72 28.26
CA ASP A 145 3.62 -12.99 28.94
C ASP A 145 2.55 -11.90 28.68
N ASP A 146 2.97 -10.71 28.22
CA ASP A 146 2.10 -9.54 27.97
C ASP A 146 1.49 -9.48 26.56
N VAL A 147 2.02 -10.29 25.63
CA VAL A 147 1.63 -10.35 24.22
C VAL A 147 1.13 -11.75 23.90
N LEU A 148 -0.11 -11.88 23.41
CA LEU A 148 -0.51 -13.11 22.73
C LEU A 148 -0.02 -13.02 21.29
N VAL A 149 0.95 -13.87 20.94
CA VAL A 149 1.71 -13.74 19.69
C VAL A 149 0.92 -14.20 18.48
N ASP A 150 0.17 -13.25 17.93
CA ASP A 150 0.24 -12.95 16.50
C ASP A 150 0.23 -11.42 16.32
N ILE A 151 1.09 -10.87 15.47
CA ILE A 151 1.39 -9.42 15.41
C ILE A 151 1.80 -8.90 14.03
N MET A 152 1.24 -7.77 13.60
CA MET A 152 1.36 -7.26 12.22
C MET A 152 2.70 -6.56 11.97
N VAL A 153 3.75 -7.36 12.09
CA VAL A 153 4.91 -7.24 11.23
C VAL A 153 4.46 -7.65 9.83
N SER A 154 4.45 -6.66 8.93
CA SER A 154 4.13 -6.88 7.52
C SER A 154 5.38 -6.74 6.67
N ASN A 155 5.42 -7.44 5.54
CA ASN A 155 6.41 -7.19 4.48
C ASN A 155 6.18 -5.85 3.73
N GLY A 156 5.25 -4.99 4.20
CA GLY A 156 4.96 -3.70 3.59
C GLY A 156 3.99 -3.73 2.41
N GLY A 157 3.46 -4.89 2.02
CA GLY A 157 2.57 -5.03 0.86
C GLY A 157 1.34 -4.12 0.92
N TYR A 158 1.21 -3.20 -0.04
CA TYR A 158 0.32 -2.04 0.04
C TYR A 158 -1.13 -2.41 0.43
N GLY A 159 -1.72 -3.45 -0.16
CA GLY A 159 -3.11 -3.85 0.15
C GLY A 159 -3.40 -4.14 1.63
N ALA A 160 -2.45 -4.75 2.35
CA ALA A 160 -2.58 -5.04 3.78
C ALA A 160 -2.39 -3.76 4.62
N VAL A 161 -1.41 -2.93 4.27
CA VAL A 161 -1.17 -1.62 4.89
C VAL A 161 -2.43 -0.74 4.82
N GLN A 162 -3.10 -0.74 3.67
CA GLN A 162 -4.35 0.00 3.44
C GLN A 162 -5.50 -0.50 4.33
N HIS A 163 -5.53 -1.79 4.70
CA HIS A 163 -6.47 -2.33 5.69
C HIS A 163 -6.11 -1.91 7.12
N CYS A 164 -4.84 -1.94 7.50
CA CYS A 164 -4.41 -1.51 8.84
C CYS A 164 -4.66 -0.01 9.07
N MET A 165 -4.39 0.84 8.07
CA MET A 165 -4.71 2.28 8.13
C MET A 165 -6.21 2.53 8.25
N ARG A 166 -7.02 1.82 7.46
CA ARG A 166 -8.48 1.81 7.56
C ARG A 166 -8.97 1.46 8.97
N LEU A 167 -8.37 0.47 9.62
CA LEU A 167 -8.75 -0.03 10.94
C LEU A 167 -8.09 0.74 12.11
N GLY A 168 -7.24 1.74 11.84
CA GLY A 168 -6.50 2.48 12.85
C GLY A 168 -5.51 1.61 13.63
N VAL A 169 -4.90 0.64 12.95
CA VAL A 169 -3.89 -0.29 13.48
C VAL A 169 -2.51 0.20 13.03
N PRO A 170 -1.60 0.56 13.96
CA PRO A 170 -0.22 0.91 13.61
C PRO A 170 0.58 -0.35 13.25
N LEU A 171 1.70 -0.18 12.55
CA LEU A 171 2.45 -1.29 11.92
C LEU A 171 3.93 -1.31 12.29
N VAL A 172 4.50 -2.50 12.44
CA VAL A 172 5.94 -2.70 12.21
C VAL A 172 6.09 -3.26 10.80
N VAL A 173 7.06 -2.79 10.02
CA VAL A 173 7.26 -3.27 8.65
C VAL A 173 8.71 -3.54 8.30
N ALA A 174 8.91 -4.62 7.55
CA ALA A 174 10.17 -5.00 6.93
C ALA A 174 9.95 -5.20 5.42
N GLY A 175 10.94 -5.70 4.70
CA GLY A 175 10.82 -6.08 3.30
C GLY A 175 11.40 -5.06 2.33
N GLU A 176 11.85 -5.58 1.19
CA GLU A 176 12.48 -4.83 0.10
C GLU A 176 12.00 -5.33 -1.26
N GLY A 177 12.23 -4.54 -2.31
CA GLY A 177 11.74 -4.84 -3.67
C GLY A 177 10.26 -4.50 -3.85
N GLN A 178 9.79 -4.59 -5.09
CA GLN A 178 8.44 -4.18 -5.50
C GLN A 178 8.08 -2.76 -4.96
N ASP A 179 6.84 -2.59 -4.51
CA ASP A 179 6.28 -1.41 -3.83
C ASP A 179 6.80 -1.23 -2.39
N LYS A 180 7.07 -2.34 -1.69
CA LYS A 180 7.37 -2.44 -0.24
C LYS A 180 8.28 -1.33 0.28
N SER A 181 9.43 -1.11 -0.36
CA SER A 181 10.42 -0.11 0.09
C SER A 181 9.91 1.34 0.05
N ILE A 182 8.92 1.64 -0.79
CA ILE A 182 8.25 2.94 -0.84
C ILE A 182 7.14 2.99 0.21
N THR A 183 6.32 1.93 0.32
CA THR A 183 5.23 1.85 1.31
C THR A 183 5.75 1.92 2.75
N ASN A 184 6.86 1.26 3.06
CA ASN A 184 7.49 1.31 4.38
C ASN A 184 7.99 2.73 4.72
N ALA A 185 8.53 3.46 3.74
CA ALA A 185 8.93 4.86 3.91
C ALA A 185 7.72 5.81 4.06
N ILE A 186 6.55 5.48 3.48
CA ILE A 186 5.30 6.22 3.73
C ILE A 186 4.84 5.99 5.17
N ILE A 187 4.82 4.73 5.64
CA ILE A 187 4.41 4.37 7.02
C ILE A 187 5.23 5.14 8.06
N GLU A 188 6.55 5.14 7.88
CA GLU A 188 7.50 5.87 8.73
C GLU A 188 7.30 7.39 8.66
N PHE A 189 7.25 7.97 7.45
CA PHE A 189 7.03 9.40 7.24
C PHE A 189 5.69 9.91 7.80
N LYS A 190 4.68 9.04 7.86
CA LYS A 190 3.34 9.37 8.39
C LYS A 190 3.21 9.16 9.89
N GLY A 191 4.21 8.59 10.57
CA GLY A 191 4.14 8.28 12.00
C GLY A 191 3.06 7.25 12.35
N VAL A 192 2.72 6.37 11.40
CA VAL A 192 1.71 5.30 11.58
C VAL A 192 2.34 3.92 11.79
N GLY A 193 3.67 3.85 11.81
CA GLY A 193 4.41 2.63 12.09
C GLY A 193 5.92 2.82 12.04
N ILE A 194 6.64 1.70 12.26
CA ILE A 194 8.10 1.64 12.31
C ILE A 194 8.62 0.80 11.14
N ASN A 195 9.54 1.37 10.37
CA ASN A 195 10.24 0.73 9.27
C ASN A 195 11.55 0.12 9.77
N LEU A 196 11.72 -1.20 9.66
CA LEU A 196 12.93 -1.91 10.09
C LEU A 196 14.09 -1.77 9.09
N GLY A 197 13.84 -1.26 7.87
CA GLY A 197 14.87 -0.88 6.91
C GLY A 197 15.67 -2.03 6.28
N THR A 198 15.15 -3.26 6.31
CA THR A 198 15.79 -4.48 5.78
C THR A 198 14.73 -5.50 5.34
N ARG A 199 15.06 -6.37 4.37
CA ARG A 199 14.28 -7.60 4.09
C ARG A 199 14.34 -8.61 5.23
N GLN A 200 15.47 -8.69 5.94
CA GLN A 200 15.73 -9.68 7.00
C GLN A 200 16.08 -8.96 8.31
N PRO A 201 15.09 -8.57 9.14
CA PRO A 201 15.33 -8.07 10.48
C PRO A 201 15.72 -9.19 11.45
N VAL A 202 16.69 -8.91 12.31
CA VAL A 202 17.06 -9.78 13.44
C VAL A 202 16.04 -9.63 14.58
N PRO A 203 15.80 -10.68 15.41
CA PRO A 203 14.74 -10.68 16.42
C PRO A 203 14.75 -9.47 17.35
N GLU A 204 15.93 -9.04 17.81
CA GLU A 204 16.11 -7.94 18.77
C GLU A 204 15.66 -6.59 18.20
N LYS A 205 15.72 -6.41 16.86
CA LYS A 205 15.17 -5.23 16.17
C LYS A 205 13.65 -5.29 16.04
N ILE A 206 13.06 -6.49 15.96
CA ILE A 206 11.62 -6.66 15.93
C ILE A 206 11.06 -6.39 17.32
N GLU A 207 11.63 -7.02 18.36
CA GLU A 207 11.27 -6.84 19.77
C GLU A 207 11.28 -5.34 20.17
N ALA A 208 12.41 -4.65 19.95
CA ALA A 208 12.52 -3.22 20.27
C ALA A 208 11.56 -2.31 19.48
N ALA A 209 11.18 -2.69 18.25
CA ALA A 209 10.16 -1.98 17.48
C ALA A 209 8.74 -2.28 17.98
N VAL A 210 8.47 -3.51 18.41
CA VAL A 210 7.19 -3.93 19.01
C VAL A 210 7.00 -3.23 20.37
N ASP A 211 7.99 -3.21 21.24
CA ASP A 211 7.90 -2.47 22.51
C ASP A 211 7.64 -0.99 22.27
N ARG A 212 8.36 -0.38 21.33
CA ARG A 212 8.14 1.02 20.99
C ARG A 212 6.71 1.26 20.46
N ILE A 213 6.19 0.41 19.58
CA ILE A 213 4.84 0.63 19.01
C ILE A 213 3.70 0.32 19.99
N LEU A 214 3.97 -0.46 21.03
CA LEU A 214 3.03 -0.75 22.12
C LEU A 214 3.06 0.29 23.25
N THR A 215 4.19 0.97 23.46
CA THR A 215 4.38 1.99 24.51
C THR A 215 4.17 3.43 24.03
N ASP A 216 4.54 3.75 22.79
CA ASP A 216 4.40 5.08 22.20
C ASP A 216 3.01 5.24 21.55
N GLU A 217 2.04 5.74 22.33
CA GLU A 217 0.66 5.96 21.86
C GLU A 217 0.56 6.86 20.62
N SER A 218 1.59 7.64 20.28
CA SER A 218 1.55 8.53 19.12
C SER A 218 1.34 7.77 17.80
N PHE A 219 1.87 6.55 17.68
CA PHE A 219 1.60 5.67 16.53
C PHE A 219 0.12 5.27 16.46
N LYS A 220 -0.47 4.87 17.59
CA LYS A 220 -1.87 4.44 17.67
C LYS A 220 -2.83 5.60 17.39
N ILE A 221 -2.59 6.76 18.01
CA ILE A 221 -3.34 8.00 17.81
C ILE A 221 -3.26 8.45 16.34
N THR A 222 -2.09 8.33 15.70
CA THR A 222 -1.90 8.77 14.31
C THR A 222 -2.52 7.78 13.32
N ALA A 223 -2.46 6.47 13.58
CA ALA A 223 -3.21 5.47 12.83
C ALA A 223 -4.73 5.65 12.98
N GLN A 224 -5.25 5.97 14.17
CA GLN A 224 -6.67 6.29 14.37
C GLN A 224 -7.10 7.56 13.62
N LYS A 225 -6.28 8.62 13.64
CA LYS A 225 -6.50 9.81 12.81
C LYS A 225 -6.51 9.46 11.31
N MET A 226 -5.68 8.52 10.87
CA MET A 226 -5.70 8.01 9.50
C MET A 226 -7.01 7.25 9.20
N SER A 227 -7.49 6.38 10.10
CA SER A 227 -8.77 5.67 9.94
C SER A 227 -9.96 6.62 9.68
N VAL A 228 -10.03 7.74 10.39
CA VAL A 228 -11.05 8.79 10.18
C VAL A 228 -10.99 9.42 8.78
N GLU A 229 -9.81 9.45 8.14
CA GLU A 229 -9.65 9.89 6.75
C GLU A 229 -10.12 8.83 5.74
N TYR A 230 -10.02 7.55 6.07
CA TYR A 230 -10.47 6.44 5.22
C TYR A 230 -12.00 6.31 5.22
N GLU A 231 -12.67 6.56 6.33
CA GLU A 231 -14.14 6.49 6.39
C GLU A 231 -14.86 7.63 5.64
N LYS A 232 -14.12 8.66 5.19
CA LYS A 232 -14.61 9.64 4.21
C LYS A 232 -14.82 9.05 2.81
N TYR A 233 -14.29 7.85 2.54
CA TYR A 233 -14.34 7.21 1.24
C TYR A 233 -15.35 6.07 1.20
N ASP A 234 -16.17 6.10 0.16
CA ASP A 234 -17.11 5.05 -0.22
C ASP A 234 -16.68 4.51 -1.58
N VAL A 235 -16.11 3.31 -1.58
CA VAL A 235 -15.58 2.66 -2.80
C VAL A 235 -16.66 2.59 -3.89
N GLY A 236 -17.90 2.25 -3.52
CA GLY A 236 -19.00 2.13 -4.47
C GLY A 236 -19.34 3.47 -5.12
N LYS A 237 -19.48 4.53 -4.32
CA LYS A 237 -19.74 5.88 -4.85
C LYS A 237 -18.59 6.43 -5.70
N VAL A 238 -17.33 6.16 -5.35
CA VAL A 238 -16.17 6.61 -6.14
C VAL A 238 -16.10 5.90 -7.49
N PHE A 239 -16.32 4.57 -7.52
CA PHE A 239 -16.36 3.82 -8.78
C PHE A 239 -17.56 4.22 -9.66
N ASP A 240 -18.77 4.30 -9.08
CA ASP A 240 -19.98 4.77 -9.78
C ASP A 240 -19.80 6.17 -10.39
N GLY A 241 -19.22 7.12 -9.64
CA GLY A 241 -18.90 8.45 -10.12
C GLY A 241 -17.93 8.45 -11.31
N VAL A 242 -16.84 7.66 -11.22
CA VAL A 242 -15.87 7.54 -12.33
C VAL A 242 -16.48 6.85 -13.55
N MET A 243 -17.32 5.82 -13.37
CA MET A 243 -18.02 5.18 -14.50
C MET A 243 -19.01 6.13 -15.18
N LYS A 244 -19.73 6.95 -14.41
CA LYS A 244 -20.59 8.02 -14.96
C LYS A 244 -19.80 9.09 -15.72
N ASP A 245 -18.65 9.50 -15.20
CA ASP A 245 -17.73 10.41 -15.89
C ASP A 245 -17.22 9.81 -17.23
N VAL A 246 -16.76 8.55 -17.22
CA VAL A 246 -16.31 7.81 -18.42
C VAL A 246 -17.41 7.72 -19.48
N VAL A 247 -18.62 7.30 -19.10
CA VAL A 247 -19.76 7.18 -20.04
C VAL A 247 -20.15 8.55 -20.59
N ARG A 248 -20.21 9.60 -19.75
CA ARG A 248 -20.53 10.96 -20.18
C ARG A 248 -19.52 11.47 -21.20
N ASP A 249 -18.23 11.28 -20.95
CA ASP A 249 -17.17 11.87 -21.77
C ASP A 249 -16.90 11.04 -23.05
N PHE A 250 -17.19 9.73 -23.04
CA PHE A 250 -17.36 8.93 -24.27
C PHE A 250 -18.51 9.47 -25.15
N GLN A 251 -19.67 9.78 -24.57
CA GLN A 251 -20.81 10.34 -25.32
C GLN A 251 -20.52 11.74 -25.87
N LYS A 252 -19.73 12.57 -25.17
CA LYS A 252 -19.19 13.83 -25.72
C LYS A 252 -18.32 13.56 -26.95
N ARG A 253 -17.28 12.72 -26.82
CA ARG A 253 -16.36 12.37 -27.91
C ARG A 253 -17.09 11.84 -29.15
N LYS A 254 -18.10 10.97 -28.95
CA LYS A 254 -18.93 10.46 -30.05
C LYS A 254 -19.73 11.56 -30.77
N ARG A 255 -20.20 12.60 -30.05
CA ARG A 255 -20.94 13.74 -30.64
C ARG A 255 -20.06 14.81 -31.27
N SER A 256 -18.78 14.89 -30.90
CA SER A 256 -17.81 15.81 -31.51
C SER A 256 -17.15 15.24 -32.77
N ASN A 257 -17.30 13.94 -33.03
CA ASN A 257 -16.73 13.22 -34.17
C ASN A 257 -17.83 12.76 -35.17
N ALA A 258 -19.00 13.42 -35.18
CA ALA A 258 -20.18 13.10 -35.97
C ALA A 258 -20.85 14.39 -36.48
#